data_AF-K2NAH4-F1
#
_entry.id   AF-K2NAH4-F1
#
_cell.length_a   1.000
_cell.length_b   1.000
_cell.length_c   1.000
_cell.angle_alpha   90.00
_cell.angle_beta   90.00
_cell.angle_gamma   90.00
#
_symmetry.space_group_name_H-M   'P 1'
#
loop_
_entity.id
_entity.type
_entity.pdbx_description
1 polymer ?
#
loop_
_entity_poly.entity_id
_entity_poly.type
_entity_poly.pdbx_seq_one_letter_code
_entity_poly.pdbx_strand_id
1 'polypeptide(L)'
;MSSPETESSWQLRSGDIVLMDRRCMAMRNPIGIAICLLNKTECRFDHVAMIMKLSEEELRRERQNSILSHTSSISPSGTYVVETNLNGITLRSLEDRVARSSANQISARFLHMGGDRSQLERRMVDHLRKLFKNPYKSSPFGFLPSFFTTPDKMDRVKAAHKLHLLAREIARIDDLKPDKCSTEDAAILRRLRKVYVDAAVFLADVYFPHLRRIDGNEVPSLEWGEGHFAVDGSNTEHGLFCSELIARLWQGSGMLTGFPPASSFRPFDFLDDTRFNFLTPTTLFGEIIPLKGGRAAPVQLWRDAEEEPKTVTGCLNFYRHIGGDVSVEGGLRPIYRWLVQSNTNREVNNDLDINLFSTGVLFALTGLILAPLRMRWIECQLGLLLRRGSMWSLSAGFLVRDVLCAMTQALTACIALRCFLPSHSMSASTSSLLGPPLFESNLFDTRHPYYYVCAVLLTANAVSHLATTPLLNAVLLHHFGPVTPRPWPLRSLMRGAISLWPMAILLPYQATWITWYETAGSAFIPTPSSILRRRPDLLDTDEWRYFRYKAITGSFAATAALDLVLYPLQTLCWRSLLAEVYRPAPSPSYGRRVYAGYGFRLAGNVMAMVTTSLSFFLLGIL
;
A
#
# COMPACT_ATOMS: atom_id res chain seq x y z
N MET A 1 -16.34 -13.85 48.93
CA MET A 1 -17.52 -14.23 48.14
C MET A 1 -17.56 -13.30 46.94
N SER A 2 -16.93 -13.73 45.86
CA SER A 2 -16.81 -13.03 44.59
C SER A 2 -18.07 -13.29 43.76
N SER A 3 -18.72 -12.24 43.31
CA SER A 3 -19.91 -12.25 42.46
C SER A 3 -19.65 -13.08 41.19
N PRO A 4 -20.49 -14.07 40.85
CA PRO A 4 -20.34 -14.93 39.68
C PRO A 4 -20.95 -14.32 38.39
N GLU A 5 -20.97 -12.99 38.25
CA GLU A 5 -21.75 -12.30 37.20
C GLU A 5 -20.95 -11.82 35.96
N THR A 6 -19.68 -12.19 35.81
CA THR A 6 -18.87 -11.75 34.64
C THR A 6 -18.49 -12.84 33.63
N GLU A 7 -18.99 -14.07 33.75
CA GLU A 7 -18.68 -15.16 32.80
C GLU A 7 -19.80 -15.44 31.75
N SER A 8 -20.88 -14.65 31.70
CA SER A 8 -22.12 -15.02 30.96
C SER A 8 -22.46 -14.26 29.67
N SER A 9 -21.64 -13.36 29.09
CA SER A 9 -22.11 -12.51 27.98
C SER A 9 -21.50 -12.69 26.58
N TRP A 10 -20.52 -13.59 26.37
CA TRP A 10 -19.77 -13.64 25.09
C TRP A 10 -20.06 -14.89 24.26
N GLN A 11 -21.28 -15.00 23.73
CA GLN A 11 -21.65 -16.12 22.86
C GLN A 11 -21.21 -15.86 21.41
N LEU A 12 -20.16 -16.55 20.95
CA LEU A 12 -19.71 -16.53 19.55
C LEU A 12 -20.85 -16.93 18.58
N ARG A 13 -20.93 -16.28 17.43
CA ARG A 13 -21.95 -16.48 16.39
C ARG A 13 -21.36 -16.69 15.01
N SER A 14 -22.19 -17.18 14.08
CA SER A 14 -21.81 -17.31 12.68
C SER A 14 -21.43 -15.95 12.09
N GLY A 15 -20.26 -15.89 11.47
CA GLY A 15 -19.70 -14.65 10.94
C GLY A 15 -18.64 -13.99 11.83
N ASP A 16 -18.53 -14.35 13.12
CA ASP A 16 -17.43 -13.87 13.96
C ASP A 16 -16.08 -14.35 13.42
N ILE A 17 -15.01 -13.60 13.66
CA ILE A 17 -13.70 -13.84 13.06
C ILE A 17 -12.74 -14.44 14.06
N VAL A 18 -11.98 -15.44 13.65
CA VAL A 18 -10.86 -15.99 14.41
C VAL A 18 -9.55 -15.49 13.80
N LEU A 19 -8.78 -14.75 14.59
CA LEU A 19 -7.47 -14.20 14.25
C LEU A 19 -6.37 -15.10 14.82
N MET A 20 -5.36 -15.44 14.03
CA MET A 20 -4.28 -16.34 14.46
C MET A 20 -2.90 -15.76 14.19
N ASP A 21 -2.04 -15.81 15.22
CA ASP A 21 -0.62 -15.45 15.15
C ASP A 21 0.23 -16.73 15.19
N ARG A 22 0.58 -17.26 14.02
CA ARG A 22 1.37 -18.48 13.87
C ARG A 22 2.86 -18.16 13.81
N ARG A 23 3.71 -19.07 14.29
CA ARG A 23 5.16 -18.94 14.12
C ARG A 23 5.54 -19.24 12.68
N CYS A 24 5.96 -18.23 11.90
CA CYS A 24 6.30 -18.42 10.49
C CYS A 24 7.37 -19.51 10.29
N MET A 25 8.45 -19.49 11.07
CA MET A 25 9.55 -20.48 10.96
C MET A 25 9.19 -21.88 11.48
N ALA A 26 8.04 -22.07 12.13
CA ALA A 26 7.55 -23.39 12.52
C ALA A 26 6.72 -24.07 11.43
N MET A 27 6.45 -23.37 10.32
CA MET A 27 5.71 -23.92 9.18
C MET A 27 6.63 -24.81 8.34
N ARG A 28 6.09 -25.91 7.81
CA ARG A 28 6.86 -26.85 6.96
C ARG A 28 6.93 -26.43 5.49
N ASN A 29 6.00 -25.60 5.02
CA ASN A 29 5.88 -25.24 3.61
C ASN A 29 6.50 -23.85 3.36
N PRO A 30 7.50 -23.71 2.46
CA PRO A 30 8.13 -22.44 2.10
C PRO A 30 7.15 -21.34 1.66
N ILE A 31 6.10 -21.70 0.90
CA ILE A 31 5.07 -20.75 0.46
C ILE A 31 4.28 -20.26 1.68
N GLY A 32 3.93 -21.15 2.60
CA GLY A 32 3.29 -20.77 3.87
C GLY A 32 4.16 -19.84 4.71
N ILE A 33 5.48 -20.10 4.78
CA ILE A 33 6.45 -19.22 5.46
C ILE A 33 6.44 -17.84 4.81
N ALA A 34 6.53 -17.77 3.47
CA ALA A 34 6.55 -16.50 2.74
C ALA A 34 5.27 -15.68 2.96
N ILE A 35 4.09 -16.30 2.81
CA ILE A 35 2.79 -15.64 3.06
C ILE A 35 2.71 -15.15 4.52
N CYS A 36 3.16 -15.95 5.48
CA CYS A 36 3.19 -15.57 6.88
C CYS A 36 4.07 -14.35 7.14
N LEU A 37 5.30 -14.37 6.63
CA LEU A 37 6.23 -13.25 6.78
C LEU A 37 5.68 -11.96 6.15
N LEU A 38 5.05 -12.08 4.98
CA LEU A 38 4.47 -10.95 4.26
C LEU A 38 3.28 -10.34 5.01
N ASN A 39 2.31 -11.13 5.46
CA ASN A 39 1.21 -10.63 6.30
C ASN A 39 1.74 -9.96 7.58
N LYS A 40 2.82 -10.50 8.16
CA LYS A 40 3.44 -9.95 9.37
C LYS A 40 4.14 -8.60 9.20
N THR A 41 4.35 -8.14 7.98
CA THR A 41 4.81 -6.77 7.74
C THR A 41 3.74 -5.74 8.11
N GLU A 42 2.46 -6.10 7.96
CA GLU A 42 1.32 -5.21 8.23
C GLU A 42 0.72 -5.42 9.61
N CYS A 43 0.53 -6.66 10.04
CA CYS A 43 -0.05 -6.96 11.35
C CYS A 43 0.44 -8.29 11.91
N ARG A 44 0.32 -8.51 13.22
CA ARG A 44 0.81 -9.76 13.83
C ARG A 44 0.07 -11.02 13.37
N PHE A 45 -1.17 -10.89 12.88
CA PHE A 45 -2.01 -12.01 12.50
C PHE A 45 -1.75 -12.39 11.04
N ASP A 46 -1.32 -13.62 10.80
CA ASP A 46 -1.01 -14.10 9.45
C ASP A 46 -2.13 -14.94 8.82
N HIS A 47 -3.13 -15.30 9.62
CA HIS A 47 -4.22 -16.17 9.21
C HIS A 47 -5.53 -15.81 9.89
N VAL A 48 -6.61 -15.89 9.12
CA VAL A 48 -7.97 -15.65 9.60
C VAL A 48 -8.86 -16.85 9.31
N ALA A 49 -9.89 -17.00 10.12
CA ALA A 49 -10.95 -17.97 9.91
C ALA A 49 -12.27 -17.37 10.38
N MET A 50 -13.39 -18.02 10.06
CA MET A 50 -14.71 -17.56 10.48
C MET A 50 -15.37 -18.60 11.37
N ILE A 51 -16.09 -18.13 12.38
CA ILE A 51 -16.96 -18.95 13.21
C ILE A 51 -18.20 -19.32 12.39
N MET A 52 -18.60 -20.58 12.50
CA MET A 52 -19.85 -21.10 11.96
C MET A 52 -20.57 -21.90 13.04
N LYS A 53 -21.80 -21.50 13.37
CA LYS A 53 -22.72 -22.28 14.19
C LYS A 53 -23.52 -23.20 13.30
N LEU A 54 -23.46 -24.50 13.58
CA LEU A 54 -24.18 -25.53 12.85
C LEU A 54 -24.94 -26.42 13.84
N SER A 55 -26.18 -26.75 13.51
CA SER A 55 -26.94 -27.78 14.20
C SER A 55 -26.36 -29.17 13.93
N GLU A 56 -26.67 -30.17 14.77
CA GLU A 56 -26.23 -31.55 14.54
C GLU A 56 -26.74 -32.12 13.20
N GLU A 57 -27.92 -31.72 12.77
CA GLU A 57 -28.53 -32.15 11.51
C GLU A 57 -27.79 -31.56 10.30
N GLU A 58 -27.47 -30.26 10.35
CA GLU A 58 -26.61 -29.62 9.33
C GLU A 58 -25.23 -30.27 9.30
N LEU A 59 -24.63 -30.54 10.47
CA LEU A 59 -23.34 -31.22 10.56
C LEU A 59 -23.35 -32.61 9.92
N ARG A 60 -24.42 -33.39 10.15
CA ARG A 60 -24.60 -34.72 9.52
C ARG A 60 -24.65 -34.61 8.01
N ARG A 61 -25.38 -33.63 7.47
CA ARG A 61 -25.44 -33.36 6.02
C ARG A 61 -24.10 -32.93 5.46
N GLU A 62 -23.37 -32.06 6.16
CA GLU A 62 -22.05 -31.62 5.71
C GLU A 62 -20.98 -32.72 5.79
N ARG A 63 -21.10 -33.70 6.70
CA ARG A 63 -20.27 -34.91 6.70
C ARG A 63 -20.49 -35.77 5.46
N GLN A 64 -21.74 -35.90 5.01
CA GLN A 64 -22.07 -36.66 3.80
C GLN A 64 -21.53 -35.98 2.54
N ASN A 65 -21.47 -34.64 2.53
CA ASN A 65 -20.90 -33.85 1.43
C ASN A 65 -19.36 -33.77 1.44
N SER A 66 -18.68 -34.52 2.32
CA SER A 66 -17.22 -34.49 2.52
C SER A 66 -16.65 -33.10 2.91
N ILE A 67 -17.49 -32.21 3.45
CA ILE A 67 -17.07 -30.88 3.92
C ILE A 67 -16.24 -30.97 5.21
N LEU A 68 -16.56 -31.98 6.03
CA LEU A 68 -15.87 -32.30 7.27
C LEU A 68 -14.90 -33.45 7.03
N SER A 69 -13.66 -33.30 7.50
CA SER A 69 -12.76 -34.44 7.56
C SER A 69 -13.38 -35.50 8.49
N HIS A 70 -13.35 -36.77 8.10
CA HIS A 70 -13.92 -37.88 8.89
C HIS A 70 -13.33 -38.00 10.31
N THR A 71 -12.23 -37.29 10.58
CA THR A 71 -11.50 -37.28 11.86
C THR A 71 -11.85 -36.09 12.77
N SER A 72 -12.79 -35.23 12.38
CA SER A 72 -13.15 -34.01 13.14
C SER A 72 -14.07 -34.34 14.31
N SER A 73 -13.70 -33.95 15.54
CA SER A 73 -14.58 -34.11 16.70
C SER A 73 -15.86 -33.27 16.56
N ILE A 74 -16.95 -33.74 17.17
CA ILE A 74 -18.20 -32.97 17.29
C ILE A 74 -17.96 -31.87 18.33
N SER A 75 -18.25 -30.62 17.98
CA SER A 75 -18.12 -29.51 18.93
C SER A 75 -19.24 -29.61 19.98
N PRO A 76 -18.91 -29.64 21.30
CA PRO A 76 -19.91 -29.62 22.36
C PRO A 76 -20.77 -28.34 22.35
N SER A 77 -20.21 -27.23 21.85
CA SER A 77 -20.86 -25.92 21.80
C SER A 77 -21.57 -25.62 20.46
N GLY A 78 -21.56 -26.59 19.53
CA GLY A 78 -22.02 -26.39 18.15
C GLY A 78 -21.19 -25.36 17.37
N THR A 79 -19.96 -25.07 17.82
CA THR A 79 -19.11 -24.02 17.25
C THR A 79 -18.02 -24.63 16.37
N TYR A 80 -18.03 -24.24 15.12
CA TYR A 80 -17.04 -24.67 14.14
C TYR A 80 -16.27 -23.47 13.58
N VAL A 81 -15.06 -23.74 13.12
CA VAL A 81 -14.17 -22.79 12.46
C VAL A 81 -14.06 -23.23 11.01
N VAL A 82 -14.49 -22.36 10.10
CA VAL A 82 -14.28 -22.51 8.67
C VAL A 82 -13.05 -21.70 8.26
N GLU A 83 -12.07 -22.37 7.68
CA GLU A 83 -10.81 -21.76 7.26
C GLU A 83 -10.30 -22.37 5.97
N THR A 84 -9.60 -21.56 5.17
CA THR A 84 -8.88 -22.04 3.98
C THR A 84 -7.41 -22.22 4.31
N ASN A 85 -6.89 -23.42 4.18
CA ASN A 85 -5.46 -23.74 4.37
C ASN A 85 -4.90 -24.35 3.08
N LEU A 86 -3.61 -24.70 3.04
CA LEU A 86 -2.96 -25.23 1.83
C LEU A 86 -3.62 -26.49 1.23
N ASN A 87 -4.48 -27.19 1.99
CA ASN A 87 -5.26 -28.35 1.54
C ASN A 87 -6.68 -27.96 1.06
N GLY A 88 -7.01 -26.68 0.98
CA GLY A 88 -8.34 -26.16 0.64
C GLY A 88 -9.15 -25.69 1.85
N ILE A 89 -10.46 -25.56 1.66
CA ILE A 89 -11.41 -25.18 2.71
C ILE A 89 -11.59 -26.34 3.69
N THR A 90 -11.55 -26.04 4.98
CA THR A 90 -11.77 -27.01 6.04
C THR A 90 -12.71 -26.46 7.10
N LEU A 91 -13.51 -27.35 7.67
CA LEU A 91 -14.39 -27.08 8.80
C LEU A 91 -13.95 -27.94 9.99
N ARG A 92 -13.70 -27.33 11.15
CA ARG A 92 -13.21 -28.02 12.37
C ARG A 92 -13.93 -27.50 13.60
N SER A 93 -14.08 -28.29 14.66
CA SER A 93 -14.58 -27.75 15.94
C SER A 93 -13.62 -26.68 16.47
N LEU A 94 -14.18 -25.62 17.07
CA LEU A 94 -13.37 -24.53 17.63
C LEU A 94 -12.42 -25.05 18.71
N GLU A 95 -12.91 -25.95 19.56
CA GLU A 95 -12.17 -26.56 20.66
C GLU A 95 -10.95 -27.33 20.16
N ASP A 96 -11.12 -28.21 19.16
CA ASP A 96 -10.00 -28.93 18.55
C ASP A 96 -9.02 -27.97 17.88
N ARG A 97 -9.54 -26.97 17.18
CA ARG A 97 -8.71 -26.03 16.43
C ARG A 97 -7.81 -25.23 17.36
N VAL A 98 -8.32 -24.80 18.51
CA VAL A 98 -7.58 -24.08 19.55
C VAL A 98 -6.57 -25.00 20.25
N ALA A 99 -7.00 -26.21 20.64
CA ALA A 99 -6.16 -27.17 21.34
C ALA A 99 -4.94 -27.60 20.49
N ARG A 100 -5.15 -27.93 19.22
CA ARG A 100 -4.12 -28.47 18.33
C ARG A 100 -3.28 -27.40 17.60
N SER A 101 -3.64 -26.12 17.71
CA SER A 101 -2.91 -25.05 17.03
C SER A 101 -1.50 -24.85 17.58
N SER A 102 -0.52 -24.72 16.70
CA SER A 102 0.84 -24.24 17.05
C SER A 102 0.95 -22.70 17.08
N ALA A 103 -0.17 -21.98 16.92
CA ALA A 103 -0.20 -20.53 17.01
C ALA A 103 0.21 -20.04 18.42
N ASN A 104 0.96 -18.94 18.47
CA ASN A 104 1.30 -18.22 19.70
C ASN A 104 0.04 -17.67 20.36
N GLN A 105 -0.83 -17.06 19.55
CA GLN A 105 -2.06 -16.45 19.99
C GLN A 105 -3.21 -16.78 19.02
N ILE A 106 -4.38 -17.01 19.59
CA ILE A 106 -5.65 -17.10 18.87
C ILE A 106 -6.62 -16.15 19.56
N SER A 107 -7.28 -15.31 18.78
CA SER A 107 -8.29 -14.38 19.28
C SER A 107 -9.56 -14.51 18.45
N ALA A 108 -10.71 -14.21 19.04
CA ALA A 108 -11.96 -14.02 18.31
C ALA A 108 -12.30 -12.54 18.28
N ARG A 109 -12.82 -12.05 17.16
CA ARG A 109 -13.37 -10.72 16.98
C ARG A 109 -14.86 -10.86 16.66
N PHE A 110 -15.68 -10.20 17.46
CA PHE A 110 -17.13 -10.23 17.25
C PHE A 110 -17.52 -9.42 16.03
N LEU A 111 -18.54 -9.89 15.32
CA LEU A 111 -19.22 -9.13 14.30
C LEU A 111 -20.61 -8.77 14.83
N HIS A 112 -20.79 -7.51 15.21
CA HIS A 112 -22.09 -7.00 15.62
C HIS A 112 -22.95 -6.79 14.38
N MET A 113 -24.22 -7.17 14.46
CA MET A 113 -25.21 -6.96 13.42
C MET A 113 -26.54 -6.65 14.12
N GLY A 114 -27.23 -5.59 13.71
CA GLY A 114 -28.56 -5.30 14.23
C GLY A 114 -29.64 -6.23 13.66
N GLY A 115 -30.65 -6.54 14.47
CA GLY A 115 -31.83 -7.32 14.05
C GLY A 115 -31.64 -8.85 14.04
N ASP A 116 -32.60 -9.55 13.42
CA ASP A 116 -32.55 -11.02 13.27
C ASP A 116 -31.53 -11.44 12.19
N ARG A 117 -30.54 -12.24 12.60
CA ARG A 117 -29.43 -12.73 11.75
C ARG A 117 -29.75 -14.07 11.08
N SER A 118 -30.84 -14.73 11.44
CA SER A 118 -31.11 -16.13 11.08
C SER A 118 -31.18 -16.37 9.58
N GLN A 119 -31.67 -15.39 8.80
CA GLN A 119 -31.70 -15.49 7.34
C GLN A 119 -30.29 -15.36 6.73
N LEU A 120 -29.49 -14.47 7.28
CA LEU A 120 -28.16 -14.18 6.79
C LEU A 120 -27.18 -15.30 7.10
N GLU A 121 -27.27 -15.87 8.30
CA GLU A 121 -26.51 -17.06 8.71
C GLU A 121 -26.84 -18.27 7.81
N ARG A 122 -28.12 -18.50 7.49
CA ARG A 122 -28.52 -19.53 6.51
C ARG A 122 -27.91 -19.30 5.13
N ARG A 123 -27.94 -18.07 4.62
CA ARG A 123 -27.32 -17.73 3.32
C ARG A 123 -25.81 -17.97 3.33
N MET A 124 -25.12 -17.69 4.44
CA MET A 124 -23.69 -17.98 4.58
C MET A 124 -23.41 -19.48 4.47
N VAL A 125 -24.19 -20.31 5.15
CA VAL A 125 -24.07 -21.78 5.07
C VAL A 125 -24.33 -22.28 3.64
N ASP A 126 -25.39 -21.78 2.99
CA ASP A 126 -25.71 -22.14 1.60
C ASP A 126 -24.59 -21.73 0.63
N HIS A 127 -23.97 -20.57 0.85
CA HIS A 127 -22.86 -20.11 0.02
C HIS A 127 -21.57 -20.91 0.28
N LEU A 128 -21.32 -21.32 1.52
CA LEU A 128 -20.20 -22.21 1.86
C LEU A 128 -20.25 -23.53 1.08
N ARG A 129 -21.43 -24.12 0.92
CA ARG A 129 -21.61 -25.35 0.13
C ARG A 129 -21.17 -25.18 -1.33
N LYS A 130 -21.35 -23.99 -1.91
CA LYS A 130 -20.92 -23.68 -3.28
C LYS A 130 -19.41 -23.51 -3.38
N LEU A 131 -18.80 -22.91 -2.36
CA LEU A 131 -17.36 -22.61 -2.35
C LEU A 131 -16.50 -23.78 -1.92
N PHE A 132 -17.03 -24.78 -1.20
CA PHE A 132 -16.22 -25.79 -0.52
C PHE A 132 -15.21 -26.54 -1.41
N LYS A 133 -15.54 -26.74 -2.69
CA LYS A 133 -14.67 -27.43 -3.66
C LYS A 133 -13.49 -26.58 -4.14
N ASN A 134 -13.45 -25.30 -3.79
CA ASN A 134 -12.41 -24.38 -4.22
C ASN A 134 -11.08 -24.73 -3.54
N PRO A 135 -9.99 -24.90 -4.31
CA PRO A 135 -8.68 -25.21 -3.75
C PRO A 135 -8.06 -23.97 -3.07
N TYR A 136 -6.98 -24.21 -2.33
CA TYR A 136 -6.11 -23.11 -1.93
C TYR A 136 -5.47 -22.47 -3.17
N LYS A 137 -5.39 -21.15 -3.17
CA LYS A 137 -4.81 -20.41 -4.28
C LYS A 137 -3.31 -20.72 -4.45
N SER A 138 -2.93 -21.14 -5.65
CA SER A 138 -1.57 -21.57 -5.99
C SER A 138 -0.92 -20.74 -7.11
N SER A 139 -1.73 -20.01 -7.89
CA SER A 139 -1.23 -19.18 -9.00
C SER A 139 -0.56 -17.91 -8.49
N PRO A 140 0.68 -17.59 -8.90
CA PRO A 140 1.39 -16.35 -8.54
C PRO A 140 0.58 -15.07 -8.84
N PHE A 141 -0.16 -15.03 -9.94
CA PHE A 141 -0.99 -13.88 -10.32
C PHE A 141 -2.14 -13.65 -9.33
N GLY A 142 -2.68 -14.72 -8.74
CA GLY A 142 -3.72 -14.61 -7.73
C GLY A 142 -3.24 -13.95 -6.43
N PHE A 143 -1.93 -13.84 -6.22
CA PHE A 143 -1.38 -13.14 -5.06
C PHE A 143 -1.24 -11.63 -5.27
N LEU A 144 -1.35 -11.13 -6.51
CA LEU A 144 -1.17 -9.69 -6.79
C LEU A 144 -2.08 -8.80 -5.93
N PRO A 145 -3.40 -9.05 -5.80
CA PRO A 145 -4.25 -8.21 -4.97
C PRO A 145 -3.93 -8.29 -3.48
N SER A 146 -3.37 -9.41 -3.02
CA SER A 146 -3.01 -9.60 -1.61
C SER A 146 -1.62 -9.04 -1.28
N PHE A 147 -0.73 -8.90 -2.26
CA PHE A 147 0.61 -8.33 -2.07
C PHE A 147 0.68 -6.84 -2.38
N PHE A 148 -0.11 -6.36 -3.34
CA PHE A 148 -0.07 -4.99 -3.79
C PHE A 148 -1.27 -4.20 -3.27
N THR A 149 -0.95 -3.13 -2.55
CA THR A 149 -1.88 -2.11 -2.08
C THR A 149 -1.44 -0.77 -2.64
N THR A 150 -1.42 -0.70 -3.97
CA THR A 150 -0.96 0.49 -4.70
C THR A 150 -1.83 1.71 -4.38
N PRO A 151 -1.29 2.94 -4.52
CA PRO A 151 -2.05 4.15 -4.24
C PRO A 151 -3.36 4.25 -5.05
N ASP A 152 -3.36 3.85 -6.33
CA ASP A 152 -4.54 3.86 -7.18
C ASP A 152 -5.65 2.89 -6.70
N LYS A 153 -5.25 1.71 -6.22
CA LYS A 153 -6.16 0.75 -5.59
C LYS A 153 -6.76 1.34 -4.32
N MET A 154 -5.96 1.98 -3.48
CA MET A 154 -6.45 2.63 -2.26
C MET A 154 -7.46 3.73 -2.55
N ASP A 155 -7.19 4.53 -3.57
CA ASP A 155 -8.13 5.53 -4.04
C ASP A 155 -9.45 4.90 -4.50
N ARG A 156 -9.41 3.80 -5.26
CA ARG A 156 -10.62 3.07 -5.63
C ARG A 156 -11.35 2.49 -4.42
N VAL A 157 -10.66 1.89 -3.44
CA VAL A 157 -11.30 1.40 -2.20
C VAL A 157 -12.01 2.54 -1.46
N LYS A 158 -11.36 3.69 -1.29
CA LYS A 158 -11.96 4.86 -0.64
C LYS A 158 -13.11 5.46 -1.46
N ALA A 159 -12.99 5.51 -2.79
CA ALA A 159 -14.05 5.98 -3.67
C ALA A 159 -15.28 5.07 -3.61
N ALA A 160 -15.10 3.74 -3.58
CA ALA A 160 -16.19 2.78 -3.41
C ALA A 160 -16.89 2.94 -2.05
N HIS A 161 -16.12 3.15 -0.98
CA HIS A 161 -16.68 3.44 0.34
C HIS A 161 -17.55 4.71 0.32
N LYS A 162 -17.06 5.78 -0.30
CA LYS A 162 -17.81 7.04 -0.44
C LYS A 162 -19.04 6.90 -1.32
N LEU A 163 -18.99 6.12 -2.39
CA LEU A 163 -20.17 5.75 -3.18
C LEU A 163 -21.22 5.06 -2.32
N HIS A 164 -20.81 4.13 -1.45
CA HIS A 164 -21.71 3.45 -0.53
C HIS A 164 -22.33 4.42 0.49
N LEU A 165 -21.54 5.31 1.09
CA LEU A 165 -22.04 6.35 2.00
C LEU A 165 -23.05 7.26 1.30
N LEU A 166 -22.75 7.74 0.09
CA LEU A 166 -23.66 8.59 -0.68
C LEU A 166 -24.96 7.85 -1.02
N ALA A 167 -24.90 6.59 -1.43
CA ALA A 167 -26.08 5.78 -1.70
C ALA A 167 -26.96 5.63 -0.45
N ARG A 168 -26.34 5.44 0.73
CA ARG A 168 -27.04 5.40 2.02
C ARG A 168 -27.71 6.73 2.35
N GLU A 169 -27.01 7.85 2.18
CA GLU A 169 -27.59 9.17 2.44
C GLU A 169 -28.71 9.52 1.46
N ILE A 170 -28.61 9.13 0.20
CA ILE A 170 -29.69 9.29 -0.78
C ILE A 170 -30.91 8.48 -0.36
N ALA A 171 -30.73 7.21 0.03
CA ALA A 171 -31.82 6.38 0.53
C ALA A 171 -32.46 6.95 1.81
N ARG A 172 -31.66 7.51 2.73
CA ARG A 172 -32.16 8.21 3.92
C ARG A 172 -33.02 9.42 3.56
N ILE A 173 -32.60 10.22 2.58
CA ILE A 173 -33.38 11.37 2.09
C ILE A 173 -34.70 10.89 1.47
N ASP A 174 -34.65 9.83 0.65
CA ASP A 174 -35.85 9.27 0.01
C ASP A 174 -36.83 8.70 1.05
N ASP A 175 -36.33 8.05 2.11
CA ASP A 175 -37.10 7.52 3.25
C ASP A 175 -37.80 8.62 4.06
N LEU A 176 -37.19 9.81 4.19
CA LEU A 176 -37.80 10.97 4.86
C LEU A 176 -39.02 11.51 4.12
N LYS A 177 -39.26 11.07 2.88
CA LYS A 177 -40.39 11.49 2.01
C LYS A 177 -40.50 13.01 1.95
N PRO A 178 -39.62 13.69 1.20
CA PRO A 178 -39.54 15.15 1.15
C PRO A 178 -40.88 15.86 0.90
N ASP A 179 -41.80 15.23 0.17
CA ASP A 179 -43.14 15.77 -0.11
C ASP A 179 -44.07 15.83 1.12
N LYS A 180 -43.67 15.20 2.23
CA LYS A 180 -44.37 15.24 3.52
C LYS A 180 -43.70 16.18 4.54
N CYS A 181 -42.58 16.80 4.18
CA CYS A 181 -41.85 17.74 5.03
C CYS A 181 -42.36 19.18 4.85
N SER A 182 -41.87 20.11 5.68
CA SER A 182 -42.06 21.55 5.45
C SER A 182 -41.48 21.96 4.09
N THR A 183 -41.99 23.03 3.48
CA THR A 183 -41.53 23.49 2.16
C THR A 183 -40.03 23.79 2.13
N GLU A 184 -39.50 24.34 3.23
CA GLU A 184 -38.08 24.64 3.40
C GLU A 184 -37.24 23.36 3.52
N ASP A 185 -37.62 22.44 4.39
CA ASP A 185 -36.95 21.15 4.55
C ASP A 185 -36.96 20.34 3.25
N ALA A 186 -38.08 20.32 2.54
CA ALA A 186 -38.23 19.64 1.27
C ALA A 186 -37.27 20.22 0.21
N ALA A 187 -37.09 21.55 0.17
CA ALA A 187 -36.15 22.19 -0.74
C ALA A 187 -34.69 21.84 -0.39
N ILE A 188 -34.34 21.82 0.89
CA ILE A 188 -33.02 21.41 1.39
C ILE A 188 -32.73 19.96 1.01
N LEU A 189 -33.65 19.04 1.32
CA LEU A 189 -33.50 17.61 1.04
C LEU A 189 -33.33 17.33 -0.46
N ARG A 190 -34.13 17.96 -1.33
CA ARG A 190 -33.99 17.82 -2.79
C ARG A 190 -32.64 18.32 -3.29
N ARG A 191 -32.13 19.43 -2.71
CA ARG A 191 -30.82 19.97 -3.08
C ARG A 191 -29.68 19.06 -2.61
N LEU A 192 -29.73 18.58 -1.38
CA LEU A 192 -28.77 17.60 -0.85
C LEU A 192 -28.75 16.33 -1.71
N ARG A 193 -29.93 15.79 -2.04
CA ARG A 193 -30.05 14.61 -2.91
C ARG A 193 -29.36 14.84 -4.25
N LYS A 194 -29.60 15.98 -4.90
CA LYS A 194 -28.93 16.33 -6.16
C LYS A 194 -27.41 16.35 -6.01
N VAL A 195 -26.89 17.01 -4.97
CA VAL A 195 -25.45 17.09 -4.72
C VAL A 195 -24.85 15.70 -4.50
N TYR A 196 -25.52 14.82 -3.76
CA TYR A 196 -25.04 13.46 -3.52
C TYR A 196 -25.08 12.59 -4.77
N VAL A 197 -26.10 12.74 -5.63
CA VAL A 197 -26.15 12.08 -6.94
C VAL A 197 -24.99 12.56 -7.82
N ASP A 198 -24.79 13.87 -7.95
CA ASP A 198 -23.72 14.43 -8.76
C ASP A 198 -22.33 13.99 -8.23
N ALA A 199 -22.18 13.88 -6.91
CA ALA A 199 -20.97 13.38 -6.25
C ALA A 199 -20.73 11.90 -6.53
N ALA A 200 -21.78 11.08 -6.54
CA ALA A 200 -21.69 9.67 -6.87
C ALA A 200 -21.29 9.47 -8.33
N VAL A 201 -21.86 10.25 -9.26
CA VAL A 201 -21.48 10.23 -10.68
C VAL A 201 -20.01 10.61 -10.84
N PHE A 202 -19.56 11.65 -10.16
CA PHE A 202 -18.15 12.05 -10.17
C PHE A 202 -17.22 10.92 -9.73
N LEU A 203 -17.50 10.25 -8.61
CA LEU A 203 -16.66 9.16 -8.11
C LEU A 203 -16.65 7.96 -9.07
N ALA A 204 -17.80 7.62 -9.65
CA ALA A 204 -17.91 6.56 -10.65
C ALA A 204 -17.07 6.86 -11.89
N ASP A 205 -17.18 8.07 -12.46
CA ASP A 205 -16.47 8.45 -13.68
C ASP A 205 -14.96 8.59 -13.50
N VAL A 206 -14.52 9.11 -12.36
CA VAL A 206 -13.09 9.34 -12.12
C VAL A 206 -12.38 8.01 -11.81
N TYR A 207 -12.90 7.23 -10.87
CA TYR A 207 -12.19 6.07 -10.30
C TYR A 207 -12.61 4.73 -10.89
N PHE A 208 -13.79 4.63 -11.51
CA PHE A 208 -14.33 3.37 -12.04
C PHE A 208 -14.78 3.43 -13.51
N PRO A 209 -14.10 4.14 -14.42
CA PRO A 209 -14.54 4.19 -15.83
C PRO A 209 -14.37 2.86 -16.57
N HIS A 210 -13.61 1.93 -15.99
CA HIS A 210 -13.42 0.58 -16.50
C HIS A 210 -14.59 -0.35 -16.15
N LEU A 211 -15.45 0.04 -15.20
CA LEU A 211 -16.62 -0.74 -14.82
C LEU A 211 -17.85 -0.32 -15.59
N ARG A 212 -18.69 -1.30 -15.94
CA ARG A 212 -19.97 -1.06 -16.60
C ARG A 212 -20.95 -0.43 -15.62
N ARG A 213 -21.69 0.59 -16.09
CA ARG A 213 -22.86 1.12 -15.39
C ARG A 213 -24.07 0.21 -15.64
N ILE A 214 -24.79 -0.12 -14.58
CA ILE A 214 -26.06 -0.83 -14.66
C ILE A 214 -27.13 0.22 -14.98
N ASP A 215 -27.63 0.22 -16.21
CA ASP A 215 -28.61 1.18 -16.70
C ASP A 215 -29.94 1.09 -15.95
N GLY A 216 -30.60 2.24 -15.75
CA GLY A 216 -31.98 2.31 -15.25
C GLY A 216 -32.22 3.09 -13.94
N ASN A 217 -31.17 3.60 -13.28
CA ASN A 217 -31.29 4.37 -12.03
C ASN A 217 -30.64 5.77 -12.15
N GLU A 218 -31.19 6.76 -11.44
CA GLU A 218 -30.59 8.10 -11.31
C GLU A 218 -29.26 8.08 -10.55
N VAL A 219 -29.10 7.15 -9.60
CA VAL A 219 -27.85 6.94 -8.85
C VAL A 219 -26.99 5.93 -9.62
N PRO A 220 -25.71 6.23 -9.89
CA PRO A 220 -24.86 5.32 -10.65
C PRO A 220 -24.68 4.01 -9.88
N SER A 221 -25.17 2.92 -10.48
CA SER A 221 -24.93 1.57 -10.01
C SER A 221 -23.86 0.93 -10.88
N LEU A 222 -22.80 0.41 -10.27
CA LEU A 222 -21.66 -0.18 -10.96
C LEU A 222 -21.73 -1.71 -10.89
N GLU A 223 -21.37 -2.37 -11.99
CA GLU A 223 -21.25 -3.82 -12.04
C GLU A 223 -19.94 -4.27 -11.35
N TRP A 224 -20.02 -4.54 -10.05
CA TRP A 224 -18.87 -4.97 -9.24
C TRP A 224 -18.41 -6.41 -9.48
N GLY A 225 -19.04 -7.15 -10.40
CA GLY A 225 -18.75 -8.56 -10.64
C GLY A 225 -17.46 -8.81 -11.43
N GLU A 226 -17.21 -7.97 -12.43
CA GLU A 226 -16.16 -8.17 -13.44
C GLU A 226 -15.54 -6.84 -13.88
N GLY A 227 -14.47 -6.89 -14.68
CA GLY A 227 -13.84 -5.71 -15.28
C GLY A 227 -12.80 -5.00 -14.41
N HIS A 228 -12.59 -5.43 -13.17
CA HIS A 228 -11.60 -4.85 -12.25
C HIS A 228 -10.16 -4.97 -12.76
N PHE A 229 -9.31 -4.03 -12.35
CA PHE A 229 -7.87 -4.18 -12.54
C PHE A 229 -7.32 -5.36 -11.72
N ALA A 230 -6.28 -6.02 -12.22
CA ALA A 230 -5.69 -7.18 -11.54
C ALA A 230 -5.19 -6.86 -10.12
N VAL A 231 -4.79 -5.62 -9.83
CA VAL A 231 -4.41 -5.20 -8.46
C VAL A 231 -5.62 -5.09 -7.51
N ASP A 232 -6.81 -4.77 -8.02
CA ASP A 232 -8.04 -4.72 -7.23
C ASP A 232 -8.50 -6.14 -6.89
N GLY A 233 -8.33 -7.07 -7.83
CA GLY A 233 -8.62 -8.47 -7.65
C GLY A 233 -9.97 -8.92 -8.24
N SER A 234 -10.48 -10.05 -7.77
CA SER A 234 -11.63 -10.73 -8.37
C SER A 234 -12.53 -11.43 -7.35
N ASN A 235 -13.83 -11.38 -7.63
CA ASN A 235 -14.86 -12.13 -6.92
C ASN A 235 -15.13 -13.51 -7.52
N THR A 236 -14.54 -13.84 -8.66
CA THR A 236 -14.85 -15.05 -9.45
C THR A 236 -13.72 -16.06 -9.52
N GLU A 237 -12.52 -15.75 -9.00
CA GLU A 237 -11.38 -16.68 -8.95
C GLU A 237 -11.72 -18.03 -8.28
N HIS A 238 -11.16 -19.11 -8.80
CA HIS A 238 -11.44 -20.45 -8.28
C HIS A 238 -10.67 -20.79 -7.00
N GLY A 239 -9.43 -20.31 -6.85
CA GLY A 239 -8.62 -20.52 -5.65
C GLY A 239 -8.86 -19.43 -4.60
N LEU A 240 -8.84 -19.79 -3.31
CA LEU A 240 -9.11 -18.86 -2.21
C LEU A 240 -7.96 -18.80 -1.20
N PHE A 241 -7.65 -17.61 -0.69
CA PHE A 241 -6.95 -17.45 0.60
C PHE A 241 -7.94 -17.47 1.77
N CYS A 242 -7.38 -17.45 2.99
CA CYS A 242 -8.16 -17.50 4.22
C CYS A 242 -9.06 -16.27 4.40
N SER A 243 -8.58 -15.07 4.09
CA SER A 243 -9.36 -13.82 4.10
C SER A 243 -10.42 -13.79 3.01
N GLU A 244 -10.08 -14.26 1.81
CA GLU A 244 -10.97 -14.23 0.64
C GLU A 244 -12.20 -15.12 0.83
N LEU A 245 -12.04 -16.28 1.47
CA LEU A 245 -13.17 -17.14 1.82
C LEU A 245 -14.21 -16.38 2.65
N ILE A 246 -13.75 -15.68 3.68
CA ILE A 246 -14.63 -14.94 4.60
C ILE A 246 -15.34 -13.81 3.85
N ALA A 247 -14.58 -13.02 3.09
CA ALA A 247 -15.13 -11.94 2.28
C ALA A 247 -16.18 -12.45 1.28
N ARG A 248 -15.94 -13.59 0.60
CA ARG A 248 -16.93 -14.18 -0.30
C ARG A 248 -18.18 -14.68 0.41
N LEU A 249 -18.05 -15.28 1.59
CA LEU A 249 -19.20 -15.72 2.36
C LEU A 249 -20.07 -14.54 2.80
N TRP A 250 -19.44 -13.44 3.19
CA TRP A 250 -20.12 -12.19 3.52
C TRP A 250 -20.74 -11.49 2.30
N GLN A 251 -20.05 -11.44 1.17
CA GLN A 251 -20.63 -10.92 -0.08
C GLN A 251 -21.80 -11.77 -0.56
N GLY A 252 -21.64 -13.10 -0.57
CA GLY A 252 -22.65 -14.06 -0.98
C GLY A 252 -23.88 -14.13 -0.08
N SER A 253 -23.76 -13.70 1.18
CA SER A 253 -24.90 -13.59 2.11
C SER A 253 -25.61 -12.23 2.06
N GLY A 254 -25.03 -11.25 1.38
CA GLY A 254 -25.52 -9.87 1.30
C GLY A 254 -25.11 -9.01 2.49
N MET A 255 -24.01 -9.33 3.16
CA MET A 255 -23.41 -8.46 4.20
C MET A 255 -22.53 -7.37 3.61
N LEU A 256 -21.80 -7.68 2.54
CA LEU A 256 -20.84 -6.78 1.92
C LEU A 256 -21.25 -6.47 0.49
N THR A 257 -20.89 -5.26 0.04
CA THR A 257 -20.89 -4.94 -1.39
C THR A 257 -19.85 -5.79 -2.15
N GLY A 258 -19.97 -5.83 -3.48
CA GLY A 258 -19.02 -6.56 -4.34
C GLY A 258 -17.63 -5.93 -4.44
N PHE A 259 -17.41 -4.72 -3.90
CA PHE A 259 -16.12 -4.03 -3.93
C PHE A 259 -15.73 -3.49 -2.55
N PRO A 260 -14.48 -3.69 -2.07
CA PRO A 260 -13.36 -4.35 -2.76
C PRO A 260 -13.64 -5.82 -3.10
N PRO A 261 -13.05 -6.37 -4.18
CA PRO A 261 -13.22 -7.77 -4.50
C PRO A 261 -12.68 -8.65 -3.37
N ALA A 262 -13.25 -9.83 -3.17
CA ALA A 262 -12.89 -10.74 -2.08
C ALA A 262 -11.38 -11.03 -2.02
N SER A 263 -10.72 -11.12 -3.17
CA SER A 263 -9.28 -11.36 -3.24
C SER A 263 -8.40 -10.21 -2.76
N SER A 264 -8.97 -9.01 -2.61
CA SER A 264 -8.27 -7.84 -2.10
C SER A 264 -8.07 -7.89 -0.58
N PHE A 265 -8.87 -8.68 0.14
CA PHE A 265 -8.84 -8.68 1.60
C PHE A 265 -7.70 -9.52 2.15
N ARG A 266 -7.12 -9.05 3.25
CA ARG A 266 -5.96 -9.62 3.94
C ARG A 266 -6.26 -9.74 5.43
N PRO A 267 -5.52 -10.57 6.19
CA PRO A 267 -5.73 -10.73 7.62
C PRO A 267 -5.76 -9.42 8.42
N PHE A 268 -4.95 -8.43 8.04
CA PHE A 268 -4.93 -7.11 8.65
C PHE A 268 -6.27 -6.35 8.53
N ASP A 269 -6.99 -6.52 7.43
CA ASP A 269 -8.23 -5.78 7.19
C ASP A 269 -9.27 -6.11 8.27
N PHE A 270 -9.29 -7.36 8.76
CA PHE A 270 -10.17 -7.80 9.85
C PHE A 270 -9.83 -7.21 11.23
N LEU A 271 -8.97 -6.19 11.30
CA LEU A 271 -8.71 -5.35 12.47
C LEU A 271 -9.39 -3.98 12.42
N ASP A 272 -9.98 -3.61 11.27
CA ASP A 272 -10.64 -2.32 11.05
C ASP A 272 -11.95 -2.50 10.27
N ASP A 273 -12.94 -1.66 10.55
CA ASP A 273 -14.24 -1.63 9.86
C ASP A 273 -14.16 -0.89 8.52
N THR A 274 -13.24 0.07 8.39
CA THR A 274 -13.22 1.07 7.30
C THR A 274 -13.15 0.47 5.88
N ARG A 275 -12.52 -0.71 5.74
CA ARG A 275 -12.39 -1.41 4.45
C ARG A 275 -13.59 -2.28 4.10
N PHE A 276 -14.44 -2.59 5.06
CA PHE A 276 -15.60 -3.43 4.87
C PHE A 276 -16.82 -2.54 4.62
N ASN A 277 -17.20 -2.41 3.35
CA ASN A 277 -18.42 -1.73 2.93
C ASN A 277 -19.66 -2.56 3.29
N PHE A 278 -19.96 -2.63 4.59
CA PHE A 278 -21.13 -3.34 5.13
C PHE A 278 -22.42 -2.69 4.63
N LEU A 279 -23.30 -3.50 4.07
CA LEU A 279 -24.58 -3.04 3.52
C LEU A 279 -25.56 -2.56 4.60
N THR A 280 -25.38 -3.03 5.83
CA THR A 280 -26.23 -2.66 6.97
C THR A 280 -25.46 -1.76 7.92
N PRO A 281 -25.94 -0.55 8.25
CA PRO A 281 -25.21 0.42 9.09
C PRO A 281 -25.00 -0.06 10.53
N THR A 282 -25.79 -1.02 10.98
CA THR A 282 -25.64 -1.66 12.30
C THR A 282 -24.62 -2.80 12.31
N THR A 283 -23.97 -3.08 11.17
CA THR A 283 -22.93 -4.10 11.08
C THR A 283 -21.57 -3.47 11.27
N LEU A 284 -20.87 -3.90 12.32
CA LEU A 284 -19.56 -3.37 12.71
C LEU A 284 -18.80 -4.41 13.52
N PHE A 285 -17.49 -4.32 13.54
CA PHE A 285 -16.67 -5.19 14.35
C PHE A 285 -16.68 -4.77 15.82
N GLY A 286 -16.86 -5.76 16.67
CA GLY A 286 -16.79 -5.64 18.11
C GLY A 286 -15.39 -5.82 18.69
N GLU A 287 -15.38 -6.06 20.00
CA GLU A 287 -14.17 -6.32 20.76
C GLU A 287 -13.46 -7.61 20.34
N ILE A 288 -12.15 -7.67 20.63
CA ILE A 288 -11.31 -8.83 20.39
C ILE A 288 -11.06 -9.54 21.72
N ILE A 289 -11.47 -10.79 21.81
CA ILE A 289 -11.24 -11.64 22.99
C ILE A 289 -10.15 -12.67 22.73
N PRO A 290 -9.27 -12.98 23.70
CA PRO A 290 -8.28 -14.04 23.56
C PRO A 290 -8.94 -15.41 23.73
N LEU A 291 -8.69 -16.33 22.81
CA LEU A 291 -9.05 -17.75 22.91
C LEU A 291 -7.86 -18.62 23.35
N LYS A 292 -6.64 -18.21 23.00
CA LYS A 292 -5.37 -18.88 23.36
C LYS A 292 -4.23 -17.87 23.38
N GLY A 293 -3.33 -17.97 24.37
CA GLY A 293 -2.23 -17.02 24.56
C GLY A 293 -2.71 -15.73 25.24
N GLY A 294 -1.99 -15.28 26.29
CA GLY A 294 -2.39 -14.20 27.21
C GLY A 294 -2.76 -12.85 26.58
N ARG A 295 -3.19 -11.91 27.45
CA ARG A 295 -3.92 -10.64 27.19
C ARG A 295 -4.05 -10.22 25.72
N ALA A 296 -5.31 -10.05 25.28
CA ALA A 296 -5.61 -9.40 24.00
C ALA A 296 -4.80 -8.10 23.88
N ALA A 297 -4.01 -7.97 22.81
CA ALA A 297 -3.33 -6.71 22.58
C ALA A 297 -4.39 -5.64 22.31
N PRO A 298 -4.19 -4.41 22.80
CA PRO A 298 -5.05 -3.30 22.42
C PRO A 298 -4.95 -3.14 20.91
N VAL A 299 -6.06 -3.38 20.22
CA VAL A 299 -6.23 -2.94 18.83
C VAL A 299 -6.90 -1.58 18.92
N GLN A 300 -6.24 -0.55 18.38
CA GLN A 300 -6.88 0.74 18.20
C GLN A 300 -8.03 0.54 17.21
N LEU A 301 -9.26 0.55 17.74
CA LEU A 301 -10.47 0.59 16.95
C LEU A 301 -10.63 2.01 16.44
N TRP A 302 -10.50 2.18 15.13
CA TRP A 302 -10.95 3.39 14.46
C TRP A 302 -12.47 3.29 14.35
N ARG A 303 -13.19 4.14 15.09
CA ARG A 303 -14.63 4.30 14.93
C ARG A 303 -14.88 5.58 14.15
N ASP A 304 -15.47 5.44 12.97
CA ASP A 304 -16.18 6.58 12.39
C ASP A 304 -17.44 6.87 13.22
N ALA A 305 -17.79 8.15 13.27
CA ALA A 305 -18.73 8.74 14.21
C ALA A 305 -20.09 8.02 14.34
N GLU A 306 -20.69 8.17 15.53
CA GLU A 306 -22.03 7.66 15.87
C GLU A 306 -23.06 7.96 14.77
N GLU A 307 -23.94 6.99 14.53
CA GLU A 307 -24.99 7.11 13.52
C GLU A 307 -25.90 8.31 13.83
N GLU A 308 -25.79 9.38 13.04
CA GLU A 308 -26.65 10.54 13.22
C GLU A 308 -28.14 10.20 13.00
N PRO A 309 -29.05 10.80 13.79
CA PRO A 309 -30.46 10.46 13.75
C PRO A 309 -31.08 10.74 12.38
N LYS A 310 -31.99 9.86 11.93
CA LYS A 310 -32.76 9.96 10.67
C LYS A 310 -33.66 11.20 10.65
N THR A 311 -33.06 12.36 10.39
CA THR A 311 -33.68 13.69 10.46
C THR A 311 -33.08 14.57 9.36
N VAL A 312 -33.77 15.65 8.99
CA VAL A 312 -33.24 16.65 8.05
C VAL A 312 -31.92 17.24 8.56
N THR A 313 -31.84 17.51 9.87
CA THR A 313 -30.63 17.98 10.54
C THR A 313 -29.48 16.99 10.42
N GLY A 314 -29.74 15.68 10.57
CA GLY A 314 -28.72 14.64 10.37
C GLY A 314 -28.19 14.63 8.92
N CYS A 315 -29.07 14.71 7.92
CA CYS A 315 -28.62 14.78 6.53
C CYS A 315 -27.79 16.05 6.22
N LEU A 316 -28.13 17.19 6.86
CA LEU A 316 -27.39 18.44 6.76
C LEU A 316 -26.03 18.38 7.48
N ASN A 317 -26.00 17.77 8.66
CA ASN A 317 -24.78 17.59 9.45
C ASN A 317 -23.77 16.72 8.71
N PHE A 318 -24.21 15.64 8.05
CA PHE A 318 -23.33 14.87 7.18
C PHE A 318 -22.69 15.75 6.10
N TYR A 319 -23.47 16.56 5.38
CA TYR A 319 -22.94 17.49 4.37
C TYR A 319 -21.95 18.50 4.96
N ARG A 320 -22.28 19.08 6.12
CA ARG A 320 -21.41 20.03 6.82
C ARG A 320 -20.12 19.37 7.30
N HIS A 321 -20.19 18.13 7.76
CA HIS A 321 -19.03 17.35 8.19
C HIS A 321 -18.06 17.10 7.04
N ILE A 322 -18.56 16.71 5.86
CA ILE A 322 -17.70 16.46 4.68
C ILE A 322 -17.30 17.75 3.92
N GLY A 323 -18.04 18.85 4.11
CA GLY A 323 -17.85 20.13 3.40
C GLY A 323 -17.23 21.26 4.21
N GLY A 324 -17.07 21.11 5.53
CA GLY A 324 -16.46 22.10 6.44
C GLY A 324 -17.40 23.22 6.90
N ASP A 325 -18.60 22.87 7.40
CA ASP A 325 -19.64 23.81 7.89
C ASP A 325 -20.10 24.88 6.86
N VAL A 326 -19.94 24.60 5.57
CA VAL A 326 -20.36 25.49 4.48
C VAL A 326 -21.82 25.27 4.10
N SER A 327 -22.49 26.32 3.62
CA SER A 327 -23.86 26.26 3.09
C SER A 327 -24.01 25.25 1.94
N VAL A 328 -25.15 24.56 1.88
CA VAL A 328 -25.54 23.63 0.80
C VAL A 328 -25.66 24.34 -0.56
N GLU A 329 -25.78 25.67 -0.56
CA GLU A 329 -25.78 26.49 -1.78
C GLU A 329 -24.50 26.38 -2.59
N GLY A 330 -23.38 25.98 -1.97
CA GLY A 330 -22.11 25.72 -2.65
C GLY A 330 -22.12 24.49 -3.57
N GLY A 331 -23.15 23.64 -3.50
CA GLY A 331 -23.29 22.44 -4.33
C GLY A 331 -22.15 21.44 -4.11
N LEU A 332 -21.52 20.98 -5.20
CA LEU A 332 -20.38 20.04 -5.14
C LEU A 332 -19.07 20.66 -4.63
N ARG A 333 -18.90 21.97 -4.77
CA ARG A 333 -17.60 22.63 -4.56
C ARG A 333 -17.08 22.50 -3.12
N PRO A 334 -17.90 22.66 -2.06
CA PRO A 334 -17.45 22.47 -0.67
C PRO A 334 -16.96 21.06 -0.38
N ILE A 335 -17.59 20.04 -0.98
CA ILE A 335 -17.27 18.64 -0.75
C ILE A 335 -16.20 18.09 -1.70
N TYR A 336 -15.69 18.91 -2.63
CA TYR A 336 -14.71 18.48 -3.64
C TYR A 336 -13.44 17.89 -3.02
N ARG A 337 -12.93 18.46 -1.93
CA ARG A 337 -11.77 17.92 -1.20
C ARG A 337 -12.04 16.52 -0.63
N TRP A 338 -13.27 16.27 -0.19
CA TRP A 338 -13.68 14.94 0.26
C TRP A 338 -13.84 13.97 -0.92
N LEU A 339 -14.24 14.42 -2.12
CA LEU A 339 -14.36 13.54 -3.30
C LEU A 339 -13.02 13.12 -3.92
N VAL A 340 -11.96 13.91 -3.70
CA VAL A 340 -10.63 13.64 -4.25
C VAL A 340 -9.81 12.78 -3.29
N GLN A 341 -9.48 11.54 -3.69
CA GLN A 341 -8.90 10.53 -2.80
C GLN A 341 -7.39 10.73 -2.58
N SER A 342 -6.63 11.02 -3.64
CA SER A 342 -5.20 11.38 -3.61
C SER A 342 -4.91 12.68 -4.34
N ASN A 343 -3.64 13.01 -4.61
CA ASN A 343 -3.29 14.21 -5.36
C ASN A 343 -3.92 14.22 -6.75
N THR A 344 -4.24 15.41 -7.24
CA THR A 344 -4.54 15.57 -8.66
C THR A 344 -3.26 15.52 -9.47
N ASN A 345 -3.36 15.08 -10.73
CA ASN A 345 -2.23 15.07 -11.67
C ASN A 345 -1.59 16.44 -11.81
N ARG A 346 -2.41 17.50 -11.83
CA ARG A 346 -1.96 18.88 -11.92
C ARG A 346 -1.10 19.28 -10.71
N GLU A 347 -1.55 18.96 -9.49
CA GLU A 347 -0.81 19.27 -8.27
C GLU A 347 0.53 18.55 -8.22
N VAL A 348 0.57 17.26 -8.58
CA VAL A 348 1.82 16.50 -8.59
C VAL A 348 2.78 17.07 -9.63
N ASN A 349 2.31 17.30 -10.86
CA ASN A 349 3.19 17.65 -11.98
C ASN A 349 3.73 19.09 -11.90
N ASN A 350 3.02 20.02 -11.25
CA ASN A 350 3.47 21.40 -11.13
C ASN A 350 4.75 21.54 -10.29
N ASP A 351 4.91 20.70 -9.27
CA ASP A 351 6.00 20.83 -8.29
C ASP A 351 7.04 19.69 -8.38
N LEU A 352 6.81 18.67 -9.21
CA LEU A 352 7.63 17.45 -9.21
C LEU A 352 9.11 17.72 -9.54
N ASP A 353 9.41 18.54 -10.54
CA ASP A 353 10.79 18.86 -10.93
C ASP A 353 11.54 19.65 -9.85
N ILE A 354 10.88 20.65 -9.25
CA ILE A 354 11.41 21.44 -8.13
C ILE A 354 11.62 20.56 -6.90
N ASN A 355 10.67 19.66 -6.59
CA ASN A 355 10.80 18.73 -5.48
C ASN A 355 11.97 17.75 -5.70
N LEU A 356 12.11 17.19 -6.91
CA LEU A 356 13.25 16.33 -7.26
C LEU A 356 14.58 17.08 -7.13
N PHE A 357 14.66 18.31 -7.63
CA PHE A 357 15.85 19.14 -7.50
C PHE A 357 16.21 19.41 -6.03
N SER A 358 15.23 19.88 -5.26
CA SER A 358 15.40 20.27 -3.86
C SER A 358 15.80 19.09 -2.98
N THR A 359 15.16 17.93 -3.20
CA THR A 359 15.55 16.66 -2.57
C THR A 359 16.97 16.26 -2.97
N GLY A 360 17.33 16.32 -4.25
CA GLY A 360 18.68 16.00 -4.71
C GLY A 360 19.76 16.89 -4.06
N VAL A 361 19.51 18.20 -3.99
CA VAL A 361 20.41 19.16 -3.32
C VAL A 361 20.55 18.85 -1.82
N LEU A 362 19.45 18.55 -1.12
CA LEU A 362 19.49 18.18 0.30
C LEU A 362 20.41 16.97 0.55
N PHE A 363 20.33 15.94 -0.30
CA PHE A 363 21.20 14.77 -0.16
C PHE A 363 22.64 15.04 -0.61
N ALA A 364 22.86 15.90 -1.61
CA ALA A 364 24.19 16.34 -2.00
C ALA A 364 24.90 17.03 -0.82
N LEU A 365 24.18 17.90 -0.10
CA LEU A 365 24.67 18.55 1.13
C LEU A 365 24.91 17.56 2.26
N THR A 366 23.99 16.61 2.46
CA THR A 366 24.15 15.54 3.45
C THR A 366 25.40 14.69 3.15
N GLY A 367 25.66 14.42 1.87
CA GLY A 367 26.86 13.72 1.41
C GLY A 367 28.17 14.41 1.78
N LEU A 368 28.18 15.74 1.87
CA LEU A 368 29.34 16.52 2.30
C LEU A 368 29.64 16.31 3.79
N ILE A 369 28.60 16.24 4.63
CA ILE A 369 28.74 15.95 6.08
C ILE A 369 29.35 14.56 6.29
N LEU A 370 29.06 13.62 5.38
CA LEU A 370 29.55 12.24 5.42
C LEU A 370 30.92 12.03 4.74
N ALA A 371 31.64 13.11 4.44
CA ALA A 371 32.95 13.07 3.79
C ALA A 371 33.95 12.04 4.38
N PRO A 372 34.11 11.93 5.72
CA PRO A 372 35.04 10.96 6.31
C PRO A 372 34.67 9.51 6.03
N LEU A 373 33.38 9.17 6.20
CA LEU A 373 32.86 7.82 5.93
C LEU A 373 32.97 7.49 4.44
N ARG A 374 32.65 8.46 3.57
CA ARG A 374 32.75 8.32 2.12
C ARG A 374 34.19 8.06 1.67
N MET A 375 35.17 8.79 2.20
CA MET A 375 36.58 8.54 1.91
C MET A 375 37.00 7.12 2.32
N ARG A 376 36.73 6.72 3.57
CA ARG A 376 37.10 5.39 4.08
C ARG A 376 36.43 4.26 3.30
N TRP A 377 35.16 4.44 2.95
CA TRP A 377 34.45 3.52 2.08
C TRP A 377 35.19 3.35 0.74
N ILE A 378 35.48 4.46 0.04
CA ILE A 378 36.11 4.42 -1.29
C ILE A 378 37.52 3.81 -1.21
N GLU A 379 38.34 4.20 -0.24
CA GLU A 379 39.69 3.65 -0.07
C GLU A 379 39.66 2.12 0.10
N CYS A 380 38.79 1.63 0.99
CA CYS A 380 38.62 0.20 1.20
C CYS A 380 38.04 -0.52 -0.02
N GLN A 381 37.06 0.10 -0.70
CA GLN A 381 36.42 -0.48 -1.89
C GLN A 381 37.42 -0.62 -3.04
N LEU A 382 38.21 0.42 -3.30
CA LEU A 382 39.22 0.41 -4.35
C LEU A 382 40.47 -0.37 -3.96
N GLY A 383 40.74 -0.54 -2.66
CA GLY A 383 42.00 -1.08 -2.15
C GLY A 383 43.18 -0.11 -2.29
N LEU A 384 42.90 1.19 -2.45
CA LEU A 384 43.89 2.24 -2.66
C LEU A 384 43.71 3.36 -1.65
N LEU A 385 44.81 3.94 -1.19
CA LEU A 385 44.78 5.18 -0.43
C LEU A 385 44.62 6.38 -1.36
N LEU A 386 44.00 7.44 -0.84
CA LEU A 386 43.89 8.72 -1.53
C LEU A 386 45.29 9.22 -1.94
N ARG A 387 45.52 9.42 -3.24
CA ARG A 387 46.85 9.80 -3.76
C ARG A 387 47.00 11.31 -3.98
N ARG A 388 45.91 11.98 -4.35
CA ARG A 388 45.88 13.41 -4.69
C ARG A 388 44.72 14.10 -3.98
N GLY A 389 44.94 15.36 -3.62
CA GLY A 389 43.96 16.17 -2.90
C GLY A 389 43.73 15.71 -1.45
N SER A 390 42.69 16.26 -0.83
CA SER A 390 42.25 15.92 0.52
C SER A 390 40.89 15.24 0.51
N MET A 391 40.47 14.72 1.67
CA MET A 391 39.10 14.23 1.90
C MET A 391 38.04 15.24 1.44
N TRP A 392 38.27 16.54 1.69
CA TRP A 392 37.35 17.61 1.32
C TRP A 392 37.34 17.88 -0.18
N SER A 393 38.49 17.79 -0.84
CA SER A 393 38.59 17.92 -2.31
C SER A 393 37.85 16.77 -3.01
N LEU A 394 38.01 15.54 -2.52
CA LEU A 394 37.26 14.37 -2.99
C LEU A 394 35.75 14.60 -2.82
N SER A 395 35.34 14.99 -1.61
CA SER A 395 33.92 15.23 -1.29
C SER A 395 33.33 16.40 -2.06
N ALA A 396 34.10 17.45 -2.37
CA ALA A 396 33.68 18.55 -3.24
C ALA A 396 33.45 18.05 -4.67
N GLY A 397 34.32 17.18 -5.20
CA GLY A 397 34.11 16.54 -6.51
C GLY A 397 32.81 15.73 -6.56
N PHE A 398 32.52 14.96 -5.51
CA PHE A 398 31.24 14.26 -5.38
C PHE A 398 30.06 15.22 -5.21
N LEU A 399 30.19 16.31 -4.45
CA LEU A 399 29.14 17.33 -4.30
C LEU A 399 28.78 17.96 -5.65
N VAL A 400 29.77 18.33 -6.46
CA VAL A 400 29.54 18.89 -7.80
C VAL A 400 28.86 17.87 -8.71
N ARG A 401 29.33 16.62 -8.69
CA ARG A 401 28.65 15.51 -9.38
C ARG A 401 27.22 15.37 -8.90
N ASP A 402 27.01 15.54 -7.60
CA ASP A 402 25.74 15.27 -7.00
C ASP A 402 24.70 16.35 -7.33
N VAL A 403 25.10 17.62 -7.26
CA VAL A 403 24.28 18.75 -7.72
C VAL A 403 23.99 18.66 -9.22
N LEU A 404 24.97 18.26 -10.05
CA LEU A 404 24.74 18.06 -11.49
C LEU A 404 23.72 16.93 -11.75
N CYS A 405 23.73 15.88 -10.93
CA CYS A 405 22.74 14.80 -11.00
C CYS A 405 21.34 15.34 -10.69
N ALA A 406 21.19 16.14 -9.62
CA ALA A 406 19.92 16.77 -9.25
C ALA A 406 19.41 17.71 -10.36
N MET A 407 20.30 18.53 -10.95
CA MET A 407 19.97 19.39 -12.09
C MET A 407 19.49 18.58 -13.30
N THR A 408 20.20 17.50 -13.62
CA THR A 408 19.83 16.62 -14.74
C THR A 408 18.52 15.87 -14.47
N GLN A 409 18.26 15.49 -13.21
CA GLN A 409 17.01 14.85 -12.80
C GLN A 409 15.84 15.81 -13.01
N ALA A 410 15.96 17.05 -12.54
CA ALA A 410 14.94 18.07 -12.68
C ALA A 410 14.66 18.43 -14.15
N LEU A 411 15.73 18.62 -14.95
CA LEU A 411 15.60 18.89 -16.38
C LEU A 411 14.92 17.73 -17.12
N THR A 412 15.36 16.50 -16.85
CA THR A 412 14.76 15.29 -17.45
C THR A 412 13.31 15.14 -17.01
N ALA A 413 12.99 15.44 -15.75
CA ALA A 413 11.62 15.40 -15.24
C ALA A 413 10.73 16.42 -15.96
N CYS A 414 11.19 17.65 -16.12
CA CYS A 414 10.48 18.69 -16.87
C CYS A 414 10.20 18.25 -18.32
N ILE A 415 11.20 17.68 -19.00
CA ILE A 415 11.06 17.15 -20.37
C ILE A 415 10.08 15.97 -20.39
N ALA A 416 10.25 14.99 -19.51
CA ALA A 416 9.41 13.80 -19.44
C ALA A 416 7.94 14.15 -19.17
N LEU A 417 7.67 15.07 -18.24
CA LEU A 417 6.33 15.55 -17.94
C LEU A 417 5.69 16.21 -19.17
N ARG A 418 6.42 17.04 -19.91
CA ARG A 418 5.93 17.65 -21.16
C ARG A 418 5.64 16.60 -22.24
N CYS A 419 6.44 15.54 -22.31
CA CYS A 419 6.21 14.44 -23.26
C CYS A 419 4.99 13.60 -22.88
N PHE A 420 4.76 13.36 -21.58
CA PHE A 420 3.63 12.56 -21.09
C PHE A 420 2.31 13.34 -21.06
N LEU A 421 2.35 14.69 -21.05
CA LEU A 421 1.17 15.56 -20.96
C LEU A 421 1.03 16.39 -22.25
N PRO A 422 0.39 15.86 -23.32
CA PRO A 422 0.15 16.66 -24.52
C PRO A 422 -0.70 17.89 -24.20
N SER A 423 -0.35 19.03 -24.81
CA SER A 423 -0.85 20.39 -24.52
C SER A 423 -2.37 20.59 -24.65
N HIS A 424 -3.11 19.61 -25.18
CA HIS A 424 -4.55 19.66 -25.39
C HIS A 424 -5.41 18.95 -24.31
N SER A 425 -4.80 18.31 -23.30
CA SER A 425 -5.55 17.59 -22.26
C SER A 425 -6.01 18.45 -21.07
N MET A 426 -5.63 19.74 -21.02
CA MET A 426 -5.98 20.68 -19.95
C MET A 426 -7.39 21.31 -20.08
N SER A 427 -8.31 20.67 -20.83
CA SER A 427 -9.72 21.06 -20.77
C SER A 427 -10.31 20.59 -19.43
N ALA A 428 -11.20 21.40 -18.83
CA ALA A 428 -11.77 21.23 -17.50
C ALA A 428 -12.75 20.03 -17.37
N SER A 429 -12.43 18.90 -17.97
CA SER A 429 -13.17 17.64 -17.79
C SER A 429 -12.75 16.96 -16.49
N THR A 430 -13.70 16.29 -15.83
CA THR A 430 -13.47 15.47 -14.63
C THR A 430 -12.40 14.38 -14.84
N SER A 431 -12.21 13.92 -16.10
CA SER A 431 -11.16 12.98 -16.48
C SER A 431 -9.73 13.51 -16.35
N SER A 432 -9.54 14.84 -16.30
CA SER A 432 -8.24 15.49 -16.14
C SER A 432 -7.62 15.34 -14.75
N LEU A 433 -8.39 14.87 -13.77
CA LEU A 433 -7.96 14.80 -12.37
C LEU A 433 -6.86 13.77 -12.15
N LEU A 434 -7.04 12.56 -12.69
CA LEU A 434 -5.99 11.53 -12.69
C LEU A 434 -5.00 11.77 -13.84
N GLY A 435 -5.45 12.32 -14.97
CA GLY A 435 -4.62 12.56 -16.14
C GLY A 435 -4.87 11.53 -17.25
N PRO A 436 -4.24 11.69 -18.42
CA PRO A 436 -4.35 10.69 -19.49
C PRO A 436 -3.69 9.37 -19.07
N PRO A 437 -4.08 8.22 -19.65
CA PRO A 437 -3.38 6.97 -19.39
C PRO A 437 -1.96 7.01 -19.97
N LEU A 438 -0.95 6.61 -19.20
CA LEU A 438 0.42 6.47 -19.72
C LEU A 438 0.51 5.36 -20.79
N PHE A 439 -0.26 4.30 -20.61
CA PHE A 439 -0.45 3.18 -21.53
C PHE A 439 -1.69 2.39 -21.09
N GLU A 440 -2.30 1.63 -22.00
CA GLU A 440 -3.43 0.75 -21.64
C GLU A 440 -2.93 -0.45 -20.82
N SER A 441 -3.59 -0.72 -19.70
CA SER A 441 -3.22 -1.79 -18.78
C SER A 441 -4.45 -2.35 -18.09
N ASN A 442 -4.54 -3.68 -18.03
CA ASN A 442 -5.53 -4.39 -17.21
C ASN A 442 -5.01 -4.68 -15.80
N LEU A 443 -3.74 -4.35 -15.52
CA LEU A 443 -3.14 -4.62 -14.22
C LEU A 443 -3.44 -3.53 -13.19
N PHE A 444 -3.44 -2.27 -13.61
CA PHE A 444 -3.61 -1.10 -12.75
C PHE A 444 -4.00 0.14 -13.58
N ASP A 445 -4.51 1.17 -12.91
CA ASP A 445 -4.95 2.40 -13.57
C ASP A 445 -3.78 3.37 -13.81
N THR A 446 -3.19 3.31 -15.01
CA THR A 446 -2.03 4.12 -15.42
C THR A 446 -2.33 5.62 -15.50
N ARG A 447 -3.60 6.02 -15.39
CA ARG A 447 -3.96 7.43 -15.27
C ARG A 447 -3.49 7.98 -13.95
N HIS A 448 -3.48 7.20 -12.87
CA HIS A 448 -3.22 7.71 -11.53
C HIS A 448 -1.84 8.40 -11.40
N PRO A 449 -1.73 9.58 -10.74
CA PRO A 449 -0.48 10.37 -10.67
C PRO A 449 0.74 9.63 -10.10
N TYR A 450 0.51 8.63 -9.25
CA TYR A 450 1.55 7.70 -8.80
C TYR A 450 2.40 7.11 -9.95
N TYR A 451 1.77 6.70 -11.05
CA TYR A 451 2.49 6.10 -12.17
C TYR A 451 3.30 7.13 -12.97
N TYR A 452 2.84 8.38 -13.02
CA TYR A 452 3.60 9.49 -13.57
C TYR A 452 4.86 9.76 -12.75
N VAL A 453 4.74 9.83 -11.42
CA VAL A 453 5.90 9.97 -10.53
C VAL A 453 6.88 8.82 -10.71
N CYS A 454 6.40 7.57 -10.76
CA CYS A 454 7.24 6.41 -11.04
C CYS A 454 7.99 6.55 -12.37
N ALA A 455 7.27 6.81 -13.46
CA ALA A 455 7.86 6.90 -14.79
C ALA A 455 8.89 8.03 -14.88
N VAL A 456 8.55 9.21 -14.36
CA VAL A 456 9.42 10.39 -14.36
C VAL A 456 10.64 10.16 -13.49
N LEU A 457 10.49 9.67 -12.27
CA LEU A 457 11.59 9.45 -11.34
C LEU A 457 12.57 8.39 -11.85
N LEU A 458 12.08 7.26 -12.36
CA LEU A 458 12.92 6.20 -12.92
C LEU A 458 13.67 6.68 -14.17
N THR A 459 13.01 7.45 -15.04
CA THR A 459 13.63 8.04 -16.24
C THR A 459 14.68 9.09 -15.87
N ALA A 460 14.35 9.98 -14.94
CA ALA A 460 15.26 11.00 -14.43
C ALA A 460 16.51 10.36 -13.80
N ASN A 461 16.35 9.31 -12.99
CA ASN A 461 17.46 8.56 -12.41
C ASN A 461 18.33 7.91 -13.50
N ALA A 462 17.70 7.27 -14.49
CA ALA A 462 18.39 6.64 -15.61
C ALA A 462 19.27 7.63 -16.39
N VAL A 463 18.71 8.77 -16.78
CA VAL A 463 19.41 9.79 -17.59
C VAL A 463 20.50 10.47 -16.78
N SER A 464 20.21 10.85 -15.53
CA SER A 464 21.18 11.53 -14.67
C SER A 464 22.38 10.65 -14.31
N HIS A 465 22.18 9.35 -14.17
CA HIS A 465 23.29 8.41 -14.03
C HIS A 465 24.22 8.44 -15.25
N LEU A 466 23.66 8.33 -16.45
CA LEU A 466 24.45 8.35 -17.68
C LEU A 466 25.18 9.69 -17.86
N ALA A 467 24.49 10.82 -17.59
CA ALA A 467 25.06 12.16 -17.72
C ALA A 467 26.17 12.46 -16.70
N THR A 468 26.07 11.93 -15.48
CA THR A 468 27.02 12.24 -14.39
C THR A 468 28.10 11.19 -14.18
N THR A 469 28.01 10.01 -14.79
CA THR A 469 29.05 8.97 -14.71
C THR A 469 30.42 9.48 -15.17
N PRO A 470 30.57 10.26 -16.27
CA PRO A 470 31.87 10.78 -16.67
C PRO A 470 32.54 11.64 -15.60
N LEU A 471 31.74 12.48 -14.92
CA LEU A 471 32.23 13.35 -13.86
C LEU A 471 32.63 12.56 -12.62
N LEU A 472 31.81 11.57 -12.22
CA LEU A 472 32.15 10.62 -11.15
C LEU A 472 33.50 9.94 -11.42
N ASN A 473 33.64 9.38 -12.62
CA ASN A 473 34.86 8.68 -13.01
C ASN A 473 36.05 9.65 -13.11
N ALA A 474 35.86 10.88 -13.58
CA ALA A 474 36.91 11.89 -13.59
C ALA A 474 37.40 12.25 -12.16
N VAL A 475 36.49 12.39 -11.19
CA VAL A 475 36.83 12.61 -9.78
C VAL A 475 37.63 11.42 -9.23
N LEU A 476 37.16 10.19 -9.45
CA LEU A 476 37.88 8.99 -9.02
C LEU A 476 39.28 8.89 -9.64
N LEU A 477 39.42 9.17 -10.93
CA LEU A 477 40.72 9.14 -11.62
C LEU A 477 41.65 10.26 -11.16
N HIS A 478 41.12 11.45 -10.88
CA HIS A 478 41.91 12.54 -10.32
C HIS A 478 42.52 12.16 -8.96
N HIS A 479 41.73 11.54 -8.08
CA HIS A 479 42.15 11.26 -6.71
C HIS A 479 42.93 9.95 -6.54
N PHE A 480 42.58 8.90 -7.30
CA PHE A 480 43.13 7.54 -7.16
C PHE A 480 43.89 7.03 -8.39
N GLY A 481 43.77 7.70 -9.53
CA GLY A 481 44.47 7.35 -10.77
C GLY A 481 45.95 7.72 -10.77
N PRO A 482 46.71 7.30 -11.79
CA PRO A 482 48.12 7.62 -11.96
C PRO A 482 48.35 9.11 -12.23
N VAL A 483 49.55 9.59 -11.90
CA VAL A 483 50.00 10.96 -12.19
C VAL A 483 50.30 11.07 -13.69
N THR A 484 49.27 11.26 -14.50
CA THR A 484 49.41 11.50 -15.94
C THR A 484 48.59 12.74 -16.33
N PRO A 485 49.20 13.71 -17.05
CA PRO A 485 48.50 14.88 -17.54
C PRO A 485 47.87 14.56 -18.90
N ARG A 486 46.71 13.90 -18.93
CA ARG A 486 45.93 13.73 -20.16
C ARG A 486 44.43 13.87 -19.90
N PRO A 487 43.68 14.54 -20.80
CA PRO A 487 42.23 14.44 -20.80
C PRO A 487 41.85 12.98 -21.11
N TRP A 488 41.00 12.40 -20.26
CA TRP A 488 40.53 11.03 -20.45
C TRP A 488 39.48 10.99 -21.56
N PRO A 489 39.54 10.02 -22.49
CA PRO A 489 38.52 9.89 -23.52
C PRO A 489 37.16 9.56 -22.88
N LEU A 490 36.07 10.12 -23.43
CA LEU A 490 34.72 9.92 -22.92
C LEU A 490 34.36 8.44 -22.77
N ARG A 491 34.82 7.59 -23.70
CA ARG A 491 34.62 6.14 -23.64
C ARG A 491 35.14 5.52 -22.35
N SER A 492 36.32 5.93 -21.88
CA SER A 492 36.88 5.44 -20.61
C SER A 492 36.13 6.04 -19.43
N LEU A 493 35.74 7.31 -19.50
CA LEU A 493 34.94 7.97 -18.47
C LEU A 493 33.51 7.40 -18.37
N MET A 494 32.98 6.76 -19.41
CA MET A 494 31.68 6.08 -19.39
C MET A 494 31.74 4.63 -18.89
N ARG A 495 32.90 4.14 -18.48
CA ARG A 495 33.05 2.75 -18.03
C ARG A 495 32.18 2.47 -16.81
N GLY A 496 31.42 1.37 -16.88
CA GLY A 496 30.46 0.97 -15.85
C GLY A 496 29.11 1.71 -15.92
N ALA A 497 28.93 2.71 -16.80
CA ALA A 497 27.67 3.44 -16.92
C ALA A 497 26.48 2.50 -17.18
N ILE A 498 26.61 1.60 -18.17
CA ILE A 498 25.57 0.62 -18.53
C ILE A 498 25.47 -0.49 -17.48
N SER A 499 26.59 -1.03 -17.01
CA SER A 499 26.60 -2.14 -16.04
C SER A 499 25.98 -1.75 -14.70
N LEU A 500 26.11 -0.49 -14.28
CA LEU A 500 25.51 0.04 -13.05
C LEU A 500 24.17 0.73 -13.28
N TRP A 501 23.64 0.70 -14.51
CA TRP A 501 22.41 1.39 -14.84
C TRP A 501 21.19 0.88 -14.05
N PRO A 502 20.96 -0.46 -13.91
CA PRO A 502 19.85 -0.94 -13.07
C PRO A 502 19.98 -0.53 -11.60
N MET A 503 21.21 -0.52 -11.09
CA MET A 503 21.50 -0.05 -9.73
C MET A 503 21.16 1.44 -9.60
N ALA A 504 21.54 2.27 -10.55
CA ALA A 504 21.35 3.71 -10.47
C ALA A 504 19.88 4.15 -10.64
N ILE A 505 19.07 3.36 -11.35
CA ILE A 505 17.63 3.60 -11.49
C ILE A 505 16.91 3.39 -10.16
N LEU A 506 17.20 2.28 -9.47
CA LEU A 506 16.51 1.87 -8.24
C LEU A 506 17.15 2.44 -6.96
N LEU A 507 18.46 2.68 -7.01
CA LEU A 507 19.29 3.16 -5.91
C LEU A 507 20.14 4.36 -6.37
N PRO A 508 19.54 5.51 -6.73
CA PRO A 508 20.34 6.66 -7.07
C PRO A 508 21.19 7.04 -5.85
N TYR A 509 22.48 7.27 -6.08
CA TYR A 509 23.50 7.58 -5.06
C TYR A 509 23.13 8.69 -4.05
N GLN A 510 22.09 9.48 -4.34
CA GLN A 510 21.59 10.59 -3.53
C GLN A 510 20.18 10.41 -2.99
N ALA A 511 19.40 9.37 -3.30
CA ALA A 511 17.99 9.38 -2.86
C ALA A 511 17.41 7.98 -2.76
N THR A 512 18.28 7.03 -2.40
CA THR A 512 18.02 5.60 -2.49
C THR A 512 16.70 5.21 -1.83
N TRP A 513 16.49 5.62 -0.57
CA TRP A 513 15.29 5.28 0.19
C TRP A 513 14.04 6.02 -0.31
N ILE A 514 14.17 7.25 -0.82
CA ILE A 514 13.04 7.99 -1.41
C ILE A 514 12.59 7.36 -2.71
N THR A 515 13.54 6.94 -3.55
CA THR A 515 13.20 6.27 -4.82
C THR A 515 12.40 5.01 -4.56
N TRP A 516 12.84 4.19 -3.61
CA TRP A 516 12.07 3.04 -3.19
C TRP A 516 10.72 3.43 -2.58
N TYR A 517 10.71 4.39 -1.65
CA TYR A 517 9.50 4.87 -0.96
C TYR A 517 8.41 5.35 -1.93
N GLU A 518 8.80 6.14 -2.94
CA GLU A 518 7.91 6.73 -3.93
C GLU A 518 7.50 5.78 -5.06
N THR A 519 8.21 4.66 -5.23
CA THR A 519 7.91 3.67 -6.27
C THR A 519 7.42 2.39 -5.60
N ALA A 520 8.20 1.31 -5.66
CA ALA A 520 7.86 -0.02 -5.18
C ALA A 520 7.36 -0.03 -3.73
N GLY A 521 7.96 0.77 -2.84
CA GLY A 521 7.58 0.88 -1.42
C GLY A 521 6.11 1.25 -1.23
N SER A 522 5.62 2.27 -1.94
CA SER A 522 4.22 2.69 -1.88
C SER A 522 3.24 1.68 -2.49
N ALA A 523 3.72 0.75 -3.32
CA ALA A 523 2.92 -0.35 -3.83
C ALA A 523 2.72 -1.48 -2.80
N PHE A 524 3.64 -1.63 -1.85
CA PHE A 524 3.55 -2.64 -0.79
C PHE A 524 2.93 -2.09 0.49
N ILE A 525 3.33 -0.89 0.91
CA ILE A 525 2.83 -0.22 2.11
C ILE A 525 2.04 0.98 1.63
N PRO A 526 0.71 1.00 1.82
CA PRO A 526 -0.13 2.06 1.27
C PRO A 526 0.26 3.40 1.88
N THR A 527 0.80 4.29 1.05
CA THR A 527 1.12 5.66 1.44
C THR A 527 0.28 6.67 0.65
N PRO A 528 -0.88 7.10 1.20
CA PRO A 528 -1.78 8.07 0.55
C PRO A 528 -1.14 9.43 0.31
N SER A 529 -0.22 9.84 1.19
CA SER A 529 0.63 11.02 1.05
C SER A 529 2.09 10.55 0.90
N SER A 530 2.99 11.41 0.42
CA SER A 530 4.41 11.10 0.27
C SER A 530 5.21 12.39 0.02
N ILE A 531 6.52 12.28 -0.19
CA ILE A 531 7.41 13.44 -0.41
C ILE A 531 7.12 14.05 -1.77
N LEU A 532 6.91 13.22 -2.81
CA LEU A 532 6.64 13.66 -4.18
C LEU A 532 5.14 13.75 -4.52
N ARG A 533 4.25 13.17 -3.71
CA ARG A 533 2.78 13.23 -3.84
C ARG A 533 2.16 13.66 -2.52
N ARG A 534 2.30 14.94 -2.18
CA ARG A 534 1.98 15.47 -0.85
C ARG A 534 0.48 15.71 -0.68
N ARG A 535 -0.12 15.16 0.37
CA ARG A 535 -1.50 15.43 0.84
C ARG A 535 -1.45 15.93 2.29
N PRO A 536 -1.34 17.25 2.51
CA PRO A 536 -1.19 17.82 3.85
C PRO A 536 -2.35 17.46 4.79
N ASP A 537 -3.57 17.35 4.25
CA ASP A 537 -4.78 16.97 4.98
C ASP A 537 -4.71 15.58 5.60
N LEU A 538 -3.87 14.70 5.05
CA LEU A 538 -3.68 13.34 5.56
C LEU A 538 -2.49 13.23 6.53
N LEU A 539 -1.63 14.26 6.65
CA LEU A 539 -0.40 14.18 7.45
C LEU A 539 -0.66 14.07 8.96
N ASP A 540 -1.82 14.55 9.40
CA ASP A 540 -2.17 14.62 10.82
C ASP A 540 -3.03 13.45 11.31
N THR A 541 -3.47 12.55 10.43
CA THR A 541 -4.26 11.38 10.84
C THR A 541 -3.36 10.32 11.50
N ASP A 542 -3.83 9.66 12.57
CA ASP A 542 -2.98 8.63 13.20
C ASP A 542 -2.80 7.38 12.31
N GLU A 543 -3.75 7.10 11.41
CA GLU A 543 -3.60 6.11 10.34
C GLU A 543 -2.34 6.41 9.50
N TRP A 544 -2.18 7.66 9.08
CA TRP A 544 -1.00 8.08 8.32
C TRP A 544 0.28 7.99 9.15
N ARG A 545 0.26 8.43 10.41
CA ARG A 545 1.45 8.36 11.29
C ARG A 545 1.98 6.92 11.42
N TYR A 546 1.08 5.95 11.52
CA TYR A 546 1.42 4.53 11.57
C TYR A 546 2.04 4.02 10.25
N PHE A 547 1.36 4.23 9.11
CA PHE A 547 1.85 3.77 7.82
C PHE A 547 3.15 4.46 7.39
N ARG A 548 3.31 5.75 7.70
CA ARG A 548 4.52 6.53 7.44
C ARG A 548 5.75 5.89 8.09
N TYR A 549 5.66 5.56 9.39
CA TYR A 549 6.79 4.95 10.11
C TYR A 549 7.20 3.60 9.50
N LYS A 550 6.21 2.75 9.18
CA LYS A 550 6.46 1.45 8.53
C LYS A 550 7.05 1.61 7.15
N ALA A 551 6.53 2.54 6.34
CA ALA A 551 6.98 2.77 4.99
C ALA A 551 8.42 3.31 4.94
N ILE A 552 8.78 4.24 5.83
CA ILE A 552 10.17 4.74 5.96
C ILE A 552 11.12 3.61 6.35
N THR A 553 10.75 2.84 7.39
CA THR A 553 11.59 1.72 7.88
C THR A 553 11.75 0.63 6.82
N GLY A 554 10.66 0.27 6.14
CA GLY A 554 10.68 -0.69 5.04
C GLY A 554 11.52 -0.20 3.86
N SER A 555 11.47 1.09 3.55
CA SER A 555 12.29 1.69 2.49
C SER A 555 13.78 1.62 2.79
N PHE A 556 14.17 1.85 4.05
CA PHE A 556 15.55 1.65 4.47
C PHE A 556 15.99 0.19 4.36
N ALA A 557 15.20 -0.74 4.89
CA ALA A 557 15.53 -2.16 4.85
C ALA A 557 15.69 -2.67 3.41
N ALA A 558 14.75 -2.32 2.52
CA ALA A 558 14.79 -2.70 1.12
C ALA A 558 16.00 -2.12 0.40
N THR A 559 16.30 -0.84 0.63
CA THR A 559 17.45 -0.19 -0.02
C THR A 559 18.79 -0.67 0.50
N ALA A 560 18.92 -0.95 1.80
CA ALA A 560 20.10 -1.58 2.36
C ALA A 560 20.31 -3.00 1.81
N ALA A 561 19.23 -3.77 1.63
CA ALA A 561 19.30 -5.11 1.04
C ALA A 561 19.73 -5.07 -0.45
N LEU A 562 19.11 -4.18 -1.25
CA LEU A 562 19.49 -3.99 -2.64
C LEU A 562 20.93 -3.48 -2.76
N ASP A 563 21.34 -2.55 -1.90
CA ASP A 563 22.70 -2.02 -1.87
C ASP A 563 23.73 -3.11 -1.55
N LEU A 564 23.44 -3.97 -0.56
CA LEU A 564 24.27 -5.12 -0.22
C LEU A 564 24.45 -6.05 -1.43
N VAL A 565 23.37 -6.39 -2.14
CA VAL A 565 23.39 -7.31 -3.29
C VAL A 565 24.18 -6.71 -4.47
N LEU A 566 24.04 -5.40 -4.71
CA LEU A 566 24.65 -4.73 -5.86
C LEU A 566 26.08 -4.20 -5.59
N TYR A 567 26.50 -4.13 -4.32
CA TYR A 567 27.83 -3.64 -3.92
C TYR A 567 29.00 -4.32 -4.66
N PRO A 568 29.04 -5.65 -4.83
CA PRO A 568 30.15 -6.30 -5.54
C PRO A 568 30.28 -5.85 -7.00
N LEU A 569 29.15 -5.64 -7.69
CA LEU A 569 29.13 -5.20 -9.08
C LEU A 569 29.74 -3.79 -9.22
N GLN A 570 29.40 -2.87 -8.31
CA GLN A 570 30.02 -1.55 -8.26
C GLN A 570 31.53 -1.62 -7.99
N THR A 571 31.94 -2.44 -7.03
CA THR A 571 33.36 -2.66 -6.72
C THR A 571 34.14 -3.12 -7.94
N LEU A 572 33.58 -4.09 -8.69
CA LEU A 572 34.20 -4.60 -9.91
C LEU A 572 34.30 -3.53 -11.00
N CYS A 573 33.25 -2.73 -11.20
CA CYS A 573 33.24 -1.66 -12.21
C CYS A 573 34.31 -0.60 -11.92
N TRP A 574 34.40 -0.12 -10.68
CA TRP A 574 35.36 0.93 -10.31
C TRP A 574 36.82 0.44 -10.31
N ARG A 575 37.08 -0.79 -9.85
CA ARG A 575 38.43 -1.38 -9.94
C ARG A 575 38.83 -1.64 -11.40
N SER A 576 37.89 -2.05 -12.24
CA SER A 576 38.10 -2.27 -13.67
C SER A 576 38.44 -0.97 -14.41
N LEU A 577 37.81 0.15 -14.04
CA LEU A 577 38.17 1.48 -14.53
C LEU A 577 39.61 1.85 -14.16
N LEU A 578 39.99 1.70 -12.90
CA LEU A 578 41.35 2.02 -12.47
C LEU A 578 42.37 1.09 -13.14
N ALA A 579 42.11 -0.21 -13.19
CA ALA A 579 43.01 -1.18 -13.81
C ALA A 579 43.32 -0.86 -15.27
N GLU A 580 42.34 -0.37 -16.03
CA GLU A 580 42.56 0.11 -17.40
C GLU A 580 43.47 1.32 -17.44
N VAL A 581 43.20 2.31 -16.59
CA VAL A 581 43.91 3.59 -16.57
C VAL A 581 45.36 3.45 -16.09
N TYR A 582 45.66 2.46 -15.26
CA TYR A 582 47.04 2.18 -14.84
C TYR A 582 47.88 1.51 -15.94
N ARG A 583 47.29 0.98 -17.03
CA ARG A 583 48.09 0.35 -18.10
C ARG A 583 48.94 1.39 -18.86
N PRO A 584 50.19 1.04 -19.23
CA PRO A 584 50.85 -0.27 -19.09
C PRO A 584 51.58 -0.47 -17.74
N ALA A 585 51.54 0.49 -16.82
CA ALA A 585 52.19 0.35 -15.51
C ALA A 585 51.56 -0.79 -14.69
N PRO A 586 52.33 -1.45 -13.81
CA PRO A 586 51.77 -2.45 -12.91
C PRO A 586 50.66 -1.82 -12.06
N SER A 587 49.47 -2.40 -12.15
CA SER A 587 48.33 -1.91 -11.40
C SER A 587 48.57 -2.07 -9.90
N PRO A 588 48.22 -1.08 -9.06
CA PRO A 588 48.33 -1.23 -7.62
C PRO A 588 47.40 -2.36 -7.12
N SER A 589 47.71 -2.92 -5.96
CA SER A 589 46.94 -4.02 -5.38
C SER A 589 45.54 -3.54 -4.95
N TYR A 590 44.52 -3.83 -5.76
CA TYR A 590 43.13 -3.42 -5.50
C TYR A 590 42.41 -4.23 -4.40
N GLY A 591 43.11 -5.12 -3.69
CA GLY A 591 42.53 -6.01 -2.68
C GLY A 591 41.62 -7.12 -3.24
N ARG A 592 41.57 -8.28 -2.58
CA ARG A 592 40.79 -9.45 -3.07
C ARG A 592 39.31 -9.46 -2.63
N ARG A 593 38.95 -8.72 -1.59
CA ARG A 593 37.59 -8.72 -1.01
C ARG A 593 36.66 -7.77 -1.78
N VAL A 594 35.57 -8.28 -2.34
CA VAL A 594 34.58 -7.49 -3.09
C VAL A 594 33.64 -6.66 -2.21
N TYR A 595 33.50 -7.05 -0.94
CA TYR A 595 32.73 -6.32 0.10
C TYR A 595 33.60 -5.38 0.97
N ALA A 596 34.87 -5.16 0.59
CA ALA A 596 35.73 -4.26 1.35
C ALA A 596 35.13 -2.85 1.41
N GLY A 597 35.07 -2.25 2.60
CA GLY A 597 34.51 -0.91 2.81
C GLY A 597 32.99 -0.84 3.00
N TYR A 598 32.25 -1.95 2.88
CA TYR A 598 30.80 -1.94 2.98
C TYR A 598 30.28 -1.43 4.33
N GLY A 599 30.97 -1.73 5.44
CA GLY A 599 30.58 -1.21 6.76
C GLY A 599 30.53 0.32 6.83
N PHE A 600 31.51 1.01 6.22
CA PHE A 600 31.52 2.48 6.14
C PHE A 600 30.41 3.01 5.24
N ARG A 601 30.11 2.31 4.14
CA ARG A 601 28.98 2.64 3.26
C ARG A 601 27.65 2.51 3.97
N LEU A 602 27.41 1.40 4.66
CA LEU A 602 26.19 1.15 5.41
C LEU A 602 25.99 2.21 6.50
N ALA A 603 27.05 2.52 7.26
CA ALA A 603 27.01 3.61 8.24
C ALA A 603 26.69 4.97 7.59
N GLY A 604 27.29 5.27 6.43
CA GLY A 604 26.97 6.46 5.64
C GLY A 604 25.50 6.51 5.21
N ASN A 605 24.95 5.40 4.72
CA ASN A 605 23.54 5.31 4.31
C ASN A 605 22.59 5.50 5.50
N VAL A 606 22.89 4.92 6.67
CA VAL A 606 22.12 5.10 7.91
C VAL A 606 22.10 6.58 8.30
N MET A 607 23.27 7.22 8.34
CA MET A 607 23.37 8.63 8.70
C MET A 607 22.64 9.51 7.68
N ALA A 608 22.80 9.24 6.39
CA ALA A 608 22.10 9.98 5.33
C ALA A 608 20.57 9.87 5.49
N MET A 609 20.07 8.67 5.76
CA MET A 609 18.64 8.45 6.01
C MET A 609 18.15 9.22 7.23
N VAL A 610 18.85 9.13 8.36
CA VAL A 610 18.46 9.83 9.61
C VAL A 610 18.45 11.35 9.39
N THR A 611 19.51 11.91 8.82
CA THR A 611 19.61 13.36 8.58
C THR A 611 18.56 13.85 7.59
N THR A 612 18.31 13.13 6.50
CA THR A 612 17.31 13.52 5.50
C THR A 612 15.89 13.37 6.02
N SER A 613 15.58 12.28 6.73
CA SER A 613 14.27 12.08 7.38
C SER A 613 13.99 13.17 8.42
N LEU A 614 14.97 13.53 9.24
CA LEU A 614 14.85 14.62 10.21
C LEU A 614 14.62 15.97 9.51
N SER A 615 15.33 16.22 8.40
CA SER A 615 15.16 17.44 7.61
C SER A 615 13.74 17.53 7.03
N PHE A 616 13.22 16.45 6.47
CA PHE A 616 11.84 16.41 5.98
C PHE A 616 10.81 16.61 7.09
N PHE A 617 11.07 16.03 8.27
CA PHE A 617 10.21 16.23 9.44
C PHE A 617 10.18 17.69 9.90
N LEU A 618 11.34 18.34 9.99
CA LEU A 618 11.43 19.77 10.34
C LEU A 618 10.76 20.69 9.30
N LEU A 619 10.73 20.28 8.03
CA LEU A 619 10.06 20.99 6.94
C LEU A 619 8.55 20.65 6.82
N GLY A 620 8.03 19.78 7.70
CA GLY A 620 6.64 19.29 7.67
C GLY A 620 6.28 18.47 6.43
N ILE A 621 7.29 17.92 5.73
CA ILE A 621 7.13 17.12 4.50
C ILE A 621 6.89 15.65 4.85
N LEU A 622 7.56 15.18 5.91
CA LEU A 622 7.31 13.90 6.57
C LEU A 622 6.72 14.16 7.94
#